data_AF-N9LFY9-F1
#
_entry.id   AF-N9LFY9-F1
#
_cell.length_a   1.000
_cell.length_b   1.000
_cell.length_c   1.000
_cell.angle_alpha   90.00
_cell.angle_beta   90.00
_cell.angle_gamma   90.00
#
_symmetry.space_group_name_H-M   'P 1'
#
loop_
_entity.id
_entity.type
_entity.pdbx_description
1 polymer ?
#
loop_
_entity_poly.entity_id
_entity_poly.type
_entity_poly.pdbx_seq_one_letter_code
_entity_poly.pdbx_strand_id
1 'polypeptide(L)'
;MRCLIIILLSSLILGCTDDIVTTKFTNLQHAQAEHAFERGWLPPILPPSTKNIIEINNLDLNIGHGSFTFSTTDLDYFSDQGAVPIKINNATRGTKKKLQDQGFQFYVYAKDSSLWYIAVHPEGKGDYWIESIK
;
A
#
# COMPACT_ATOMS: atom_id res chain seq x y z
N MET A 1 12.57 -56.55 22.75
CA MET A 1 13.56 -55.45 22.79
C MET A 1 13.99 -55.23 21.34
N ARG A 2 13.82 -54.12 20.65
CA ARG A 2 13.55 -52.71 20.98
C ARG A 2 12.87 -52.14 19.73
N CYS A 3 11.62 -51.69 19.83
CA CYS A 3 11.07 -50.75 18.85
C CYS A 3 11.79 -49.41 19.10
N LEU A 4 12.88 -49.20 18.39
CA LEU A 4 13.61 -47.93 18.37
C LEU A 4 13.44 -47.37 16.96
N ILE A 5 13.24 -46.05 16.89
CA ILE A 5 12.94 -45.25 15.70
C ILE A 5 11.42 -45.10 15.44
N ILE A 6 10.70 -44.64 16.47
CA ILE A 6 9.63 -43.66 16.30
C ILE A 6 10.15 -42.41 17.01
N ILE A 7 9.80 -41.21 16.53
CA ILE A 7 10.34 -39.89 16.91
C ILE A 7 11.51 -39.46 16.01
N LEU A 8 11.20 -39.13 14.75
CA LEU A 8 11.88 -38.01 14.09
C LEU A 8 11.08 -37.52 12.88
N LEU A 9 9.83 -37.07 13.03
CA LEU A 9 9.14 -36.35 11.94
C LEU A 9 7.91 -35.56 12.43
N SER A 10 8.05 -34.81 13.52
CA SER A 10 6.96 -33.97 14.06
C SER A 10 7.42 -32.54 14.33
N SER A 11 8.28 -32.02 13.45
CA SER A 11 8.73 -30.63 13.45
C SER A 11 8.63 -30.06 12.04
N LEU A 12 7.47 -30.23 11.42
CA LEU A 12 7.10 -29.51 10.21
C LEU A 12 6.02 -28.47 10.54
N ILE A 13 6.52 -27.24 10.65
CA ILE A 13 5.88 -26.00 10.21
C ILE A 13 4.67 -25.57 11.06
N LEU A 14 4.96 -24.88 12.17
CA LEU A 14 4.14 -23.75 12.59
C LEU A 14 4.19 -22.72 11.45
N GLY A 15 3.32 -22.86 10.45
CA GLY A 15 3.14 -21.86 9.43
C GLY A 15 2.54 -20.64 10.11
N CYS A 16 3.29 -19.55 10.19
CA CYS A 16 2.72 -18.25 10.49
C CYS A 16 1.82 -17.90 9.30
N THR A 17 0.51 -18.17 9.44
CA THR A 17 -0.55 -17.95 8.44
C THR A 17 -0.93 -16.48 8.34
N ASP A 18 0.03 -15.58 8.22
CA ASP A 18 -0.29 -14.19 7.90
C ASP A 18 0.04 -13.96 6.42
N ASP A 19 -0.99 -14.16 5.58
CA ASP A 19 -0.96 -13.83 4.15
C ASP A 19 -0.91 -12.31 3.92
N ILE A 20 -0.91 -11.55 5.03
CA ILE A 20 -0.68 -10.11 5.12
C ILE A 20 0.80 -9.86 5.37
N VAL A 21 1.48 -9.31 4.37
CA VAL A 21 2.85 -8.81 4.51
C VAL A 21 2.80 -7.31 4.76
N THR A 22 3.53 -6.84 5.78
CA THR A 22 3.76 -5.42 6.02
C THR A 22 5.24 -5.10 5.81
N THR A 23 5.54 -4.16 4.93
CA THR A 23 6.91 -3.67 4.70
C THR A 23 6.96 -2.16 4.98
N LYS A 24 8.07 -1.70 5.55
CA LYS A 24 8.26 -0.28 5.92
C LYS A 24 9.49 0.28 5.25
N PHE A 25 9.36 1.47 4.68
CA PHE A 25 10.48 2.23 4.13
C PHE A 25 10.57 3.58 4.81
N THR A 26 11.78 3.99 5.14
CA THR A 26 12.03 5.27 5.80
C THR A 26 11.75 6.45 4.87
N ASN A 27 12.04 6.31 3.58
CA ASN A 27 11.83 7.32 2.54
C ASN A 27 11.77 6.70 1.14
N LEU A 28 11.52 7.54 0.13
CA LEU A 28 11.45 7.13 -1.27
C LEU A 28 12.73 6.44 -1.77
N GLN A 29 13.91 6.95 -1.39
CA GLN A 29 15.19 6.35 -1.79
C GLN A 29 15.38 4.95 -1.22
N HIS A 30 15.00 4.72 0.04
CA HIS A 30 15.03 3.40 0.66
C HIS A 30 14.07 2.44 -0.05
N ALA A 31 12.85 2.88 -0.38
CA ALA A 31 11.91 2.08 -1.16
C ALA A 31 12.46 1.71 -2.56
N GLN A 32 13.16 2.64 -3.22
CA GLN A 32 13.83 2.37 -4.51
C GLN A 32 14.97 1.37 -4.39
N ALA A 33 15.84 1.51 -3.37
CA ALA A 33 16.95 0.60 -3.13
C ALA A 33 16.50 -0.83 -2.83
N GLU A 34 15.34 -0.99 -2.19
CA GLU A 34 14.70 -2.27 -1.91
C GLU A 34 13.77 -2.76 -3.04
N HIS A 35 13.89 -2.16 -4.24
CA HIS A 35 13.13 -2.52 -5.43
C HIS A 35 11.60 -2.56 -5.21
N ALA A 36 11.09 -1.69 -4.32
CA ALA A 36 9.70 -1.76 -3.87
C ALA A 36 8.66 -1.51 -4.96
N PHE A 37 8.98 -0.65 -5.92
CA PHE A 37 8.11 -0.35 -7.05
C PHE A 37 8.01 -1.52 -8.05
N GLU A 38 9.06 -2.35 -8.14
CA GLU A 38 9.08 -3.52 -9.03
C GLU A 38 8.11 -4.61 -8.54
N ARG A 39 7.79 -4.62 -7.24
CA ARG A 39 6.76 -5.50 -6.66
C ARG A 39 5.34 -5.12 -7.06
N GLY A 40 5.13 -3.91 -7.56
CA GLY A 40 3.83 -3.44 -8.07
C GLY A 40 2.81 -3.02 -7.00
N TRP A 41 3.15 -3.03 -5.71
CA TRP A 41 2.22 -2.65 -4.63
C TRP A 41 2.18 -1.13 -4.37
N LEU A 42 3.34 -0.45 -4.43
CA LEU A 42 3.43 0.99 -4.20
C LEU A 42 2.89 1.79 -5.39
N PRO A 43 2.22 2.94 -5.16
CA PRO A 43 1.91 3.87 -6.22
C PRO A 43 3.21 4.38 -6.85
N PRO A 44 3.39 4.32 -8.18
CA PRO A 44 4.65 4.73 -8.82
C PRO A 44 4.85 6.26 -8.84
N ILE A 45 3.89 7.03 -8.32
CA ILE A 45 3.86 8.50 -8.31
C ILE A 45 3.93 9.08 -6.89
N LEU A 46 4.72 8.46 -6.01
CA LEU A 46 5.02 9.06 -4.70
C LEU A 46 5.92 10.31 -4.86
N PRO A 47 5.61 11.43 -4.19
CA PRO A 47 6.43 12.64 -4.23
C PRO A 47 7.90 12.42 -3.82
N PRO A 48 8.86 13.21 -4.33
CA PRO A 48 10.26 13.11 -3.94
C PRO A 48 10.49 13.28 -2.42
N SER A 49 9.65 14.07 -1.75
CA SER A 49 9.73 14.29 -0.29
C SER A 49 9.15 13.17 0.56
N THR A 50 8.67 12.08 -0.05
CA THR A 50 7.97 11.01 0.67
C THR A 50 8.83 10.30 1.72
N LYS A 51 8.24 10.09 2.90
CA LYS A 51 8.82 9.47 4.09
C LYS A 51 7.81 8.56 4.80
N ASN A 52 8.31 7.71 5.70
CA ASN A 52 7.50 6.86 6.57
C ASN A 52 6.48 6.01 5.78
N ILE A 53 6.95 5.33 4.74
CA ILE A 53 6.11 4.53 3.86
C ILE A 53 5.80 3.21 4.56
N ILE A 54 4.53 2.83 4.58
CA ILE A 54 4.03 1.54 5.03
C ILE A 54 3.30 0.90 3.86
N GLU A 55 3.76 -0.25 3.41
CA GLU A 55 3.14 -1.11 2.39
C GLU A 55 2.51 -2.32 3.09
N ILE A 56 1.23 -2.57 2.87
CA ILE A 56 0.50 -3.71 3.43
C ILE A 56 -0.20 -4.44 2.27
N ASN A 57 0.17 -5.69 2.04
CA ASN A 57 -0.38 -6.49 0.95
C ASN A 57 -0.91 -7.82 1.47
N ASN A 58 -2.10 -8.21 0.99
CA ASN A 58 -2.62 -9.56 1.15
C ASN A 58 -2.35 -10.33 -0.16
N LEU A 59 -1.46 -11.32 -0.08
CA LEU A 59 -0.95 -12.03 -1.26
C LEU A 59 -2.02 -12.94 -1.90
N ASP A 60 -2.87 -13.56 -1.09
CA ASP A 60 -3.94 -14.46 -1.57
C ASP A 60 -5.04 -13.71 -2.32
N LEU A 61 -5.43 -12.55 -1.81
CA LEU A 61 -6.48 -11.73 -2.40
C LEU A 61 -5.96 -10.80 -3.51
N ASN A 62 -4.64 -10.72 -3.67
CA ASN A 62 -3.96 -9.79 -4.57
C ASN A 62 -4.42 -8.33 -4.38
N ILE A 63 -4.53 -7.89 -3.12
CA ILE A 63 -4.93 -6.53 -2.74
C ILE A 63 -3.85 -5.89 -1.87
N GLY A 64 -3.66 -4.58 -2.04
CA GLY A 64 -2.69 -3.82 -1.25
C GLY A 64 -3.24 -2.47 -0.82
N HIS A 65 -2.71 -1.98 0.29
CA HIS A 65 -2.94 -0.62 0.77
C HIS A 65 -1.73 -0.17 1.59
N GLY A 66 -1.70 1.10 1.93
CA GLY A 66 -0.60 1.63 2.70
C GLY A 66 -0.75 3.09 3.01
N SER A 67 0.26 3.63 3.67
CA SER A 67 0.31 5.04 4.04
C SER A 67 1.71 5.59 3.93
N PHE A 68 1.79 6.91 3.85
CA PHE A 68 3.03 7.64 3.76
C PHE A 68 2.84 9.09 4.23
N THR A 69 3.96 9.77 4.43
CA THR A 69 3.99 11.22 4.69
C THR A 69 4.82 11.92 3.63
N PHE A 70 4.57 13.19 3.36
CA PHE A 70 5.29 13.97 2.37
C PHE A 70 5.26 15.46 2.73
N SER A 71 6.06 16.29 2.05
CA SER A 71 6.07 17.74 2.22
C SER A 71 4.81 18.36 1.63
N THR A 72 4.20 19.31 2.33
CA THR A 72 3.03 20.04 1.81
C THR A 72 3.33 20.85 0.54
N THR A 73 4.61 21.11 0.24
CA THR A 73 5.06 21.71 -1.02
C THR A 73 4.79 20.84 -2.25
N ASP A 74 4.58 19.54 -2.04
CA ASP A 74 4.42 18.56 -3.13
C ASP A 74 2.94 18.14 -3.29
N LEU A 75 1.99 18.92 -2.78
CA LEU A 75 0.56 18.59 -2.88
C LEU A 75 0.10 18.42 -4.33
N ASP A 76 0.57 19.30 -5.23
CA ASP A 76 0.18 19.29 -6.64
C ASP A 76 0.87 18.17 -7.45
N TYR A 77 1.90 17.53 -6.87
CA TYR A 77 2.71 16.50 -7.54
C TYR A 77 1.84 15.36 -8.11
N PHE A 78 0.81 14.93 -7.40
CA PHE A 78 -0.06 13.84 -7.86
C PHE A 78 -0.79 14.20 -9.15
N SER A 79 -1.35 15.41 -9.23
CA SER A 79 -2.03 15.89 -10.43
C SER A 79 -1.03 16.10 -11.57
N ASP A 80 0.15 16.65 -11.26
CA ASP A 80 1.23 16.87 -12.24
C ASP A 80 1.74 15.55 -12.84
N GLN A 81 1.71 14.45 -12.09
CA GLN A 81 2.04 13.11 -12.56
C GLN A 81 0.85 12.40 -13.25
N GLY A 82 -0.29 13.06 -13.43
CA GLY A 82 -1.44 12.54 -14.16
C GLY A 82 -2.46 11.76 -13.32
N ALA A 83 -2.41 11.87 -11.99
CA ALA A 83 -3.48 11.34 -11.14
C ALA A 83 -4.75 12.22 -11.31
N VAL A 84 -5.89 11.58 -11.47
CA VAL A 84 -7.17 12.26 -11.73
C VAL A 84 -7.93 12.43 -10.42
N PRO A 85 -8.34 13.64 -10.02
CA PRO A 85 -9.13 13.83 -8.82
C PRO A 85 -10.51 13.20 -8.96
N ILE A 86 -10.96 12.51 -7.92
CA ILE A 86 -12.27 11.86 -7.87
C ILE A 86 -13.03 12.27 -6.61
N LYS A 87 -14.36 12.16 -6.67
CA LYS A 87 -15.22 12.22 -5.48
C LYS A 87 -15.58 10.80 -5.08
N ILE A 88 -15.26 10.40 -3.85
CA ILE A 88 -15.73 9.12 -3.34
C ILE A 88 -17.25 9.26 -3.10
N ASN A 89 -18.03 8.35 -3.69
CA ASN A 89 -19.47 8.41 -3.56
C ASN A 89 -19.90 8.16 -2.10
N ASN A 90 -21.02 8.76 -1.68
CA ASN A 90 -21.55 8.60 -0.33
C ASN A 90 -22.02 7.18 -0.01
N ALA A 91 -22.19 6.32 -1.03
CA ALA A 91 -22.52 4.91 -0.86
C ALA A 91 -21.32 4.07 -0.37
N THR A 92 -20.10 4.60 -0.50
CA THR A 92 -18.89 3.98 0.03
C THR A 92 -18.90 4.09 1.55
N ARG A 93 -19.25 3.01 2.26
CA ARG A 93 -19.11 2.93 3.72
C ARG A 93 -17.67 2.56 4.08
N GLY A 94 -17.16 3.07 5.21
CA GLY A 94 -15.86 2.68 5.79
C GLY A 94 -14.76 3.73 5.67
N THR A 95 -13.50 3.28 5.63
CA THR A 95 -12.29 4.11 5.78
C THR A 95 -12.21 5.27 4.79
N LYS A 96 -12.53 5.05 3.50
CA LYS A 96 -12.46 6.11 2.47
C LYS A 96 -13.40 7.29 2.78
N LYS A 97 -14.62 7.03 3.26
CA LYS A 97 -15.55 8.09 3.69
C LYS A 97 -15.01 8.84 4.91
N LYS A 98 -14.49 8.12 5.91
CA LYS A 98 -13.91 8.74 7.12
C LYS A 98 -12.77 9.70 6.74
N LEU A 99 -11.90 9.29 5.83
CA LEU A 99 -10.80 10.14 5.35
C LEU A 99 -11.33 11.36 4.59
N GLN A 100 -12.34 11.20 3.74
CA GLN A 100 -12.97 12.35 3.07
C GLN A 100 -13.58 13.34 4.08
N ASP A 101 -14.27 12.84 5.11
CA ASP A 101 -14.82 13.67 6.19
C ASP A 101 -13.70 14.36 7.02
N GLN A 102 -12.49 13.78 7.03
CA GLN A 102 -11.29 14.36 7.64
C GLN A 102 -10.55 15.35 6.73
N GLY A 103 -11.05 15.63 5.52
CA GLY A 103 -10.46 16.61 4.61
C GLY A 103 -9.46 16.03 3.61
N PHE A 104 -9.38 14.69 3.48
CA PHE A 104 -8.59 14.08 2.41
C PHE A 104 -9.27 14.28 1.05
N GLN A 105 -8.46 14.63 0.06
CA GLN A 105 -8.82 14.60 -1.35
C GLN A 105 -8.44 13.25 -1.94
N PHE A 106 -9.22 12.76 -2.89
CA PHE A 106 -8.97 11.47 -3.53
C PHE A 106 -8.56 11.65 -4.98
N TYR A 107 -7.60 10.84 -5.39
CA TYR A 107 -7.09 10.74 -6.74
C TYR A 107 -7.09 9.29 -7.19
N VAL A 108 -7.20 9.07 -8.49
CA VAL A 108 -6.97 7.78 -9.13
C VAL A 108 -5.81 7.92 -10.09
N TYR A 109 -4.87 7.00 -10.00
CA TYR A 109 -3.78 6.87 -10.95
C TYR A 109 -3.83 5.47 -11.57
N ALA A 110 -3.82 5.41 -12.89
CA ALA A 110 -3.82 4.16 -13.64
C ALA A 110 -2.46 3.98 -14.30
N LYS A 111 -1.89 2.78 -14.18
CA LYS A 111 -0.71 2.39 -14.94
C LYS A 111 -0.74 0.89 -15.16
N ASP A 112 -0.44 0.47 -16.39
CA ASP A 112 -0.52 -0.91 -16.83
C ASP A 112 -1.91 -1.51 -16.49
N SER A 113 -1.96 -2.63 -15.76
CA SER A 113 -3.19 -3.29 -15.32
C SER A 113 -3.60 -2.94 -13.89
N SER A 114 -3.12 -1.82 -13.34
CA SER A 114 -3.30 -1.45 -11.94
C SER A 114 -3.91 -0.06 -11.79
N LEU A 115 -4.78 0.07 -10.79
CA LEU A 115 -5.38 1.33 -10.35
C LEU A 115 -4.99 1.59 -8.90
N TRP A 116 -4.39 2.75 -8.64
CA TRP A 116 -4.15 3.26 -7.30
C TRP A 116 -5.15 4.35 -6.97
N TYR A 117 -5.90 4.13 -5.89
CA TYR A 117 -6.69 5.17 -5.23
C TYR A 117 -5.80 5.81 -4.17
N ILE A 118 -5.54 7.11 -4.30
CA ILE A 118 -4.62 7.84 -3.42
C ILE A 118 -5.43 8.90 -2.69
N ALA A 119 -5.48 8.83 -1.36
CA ALA A 119 -6.04 9.85 -0.50
C ALA A 119 -4.91 10.76 -0.01
N VAL A 120 -5.07 12.07 -0.16
CA VAL A 120 -4.05 13.08 0.17
C VAL A 120 -4.66 14.12 1.10
N HIS A 121 -4.00 14.37 2.24
CA HIS A 121 -4.38 15.42 3.18
C HIS A 121 -3.48 16.66 3.01
N PRO A 122 -4.01 17.89 3.15
CA PRO A 122 -3.22 19.13 3.07
C PRO A 122 -2.05 19.25 4.07
N GLU A 123 -2.03 18.41 5.11
CA GLU A 123 -0.95 18.34 6.11
C GLU A 123 0.20 17.40 5.71
N GLY A 124 0.23 16.88 4.48
CA GLY A 124 1.32 16.00 4.04
C GLY A 124 1.15 14.54 4.50
N LYS A 125 -0.09 14.06 4.58
CA LYS A 125 -0.42 12.65 4.87
C LYS A 125 -1.04 12.00 3.64
N GLY A 126 -0.63 10.78 3.35
CA GLY A 126 -1.17 10.00 2.24
C GLY A 126 -1.56 8.59 2.66
N ASP A 127 -2.69 8.13 2.13
CA ASP A 127 -3.12 6.73 2.19
C ASP A 127 -3.39 6.26 0.77
N TYR A 128 -3.19 4.97 0.48
CA TYR A 128 -3.51 4.42 -0.84
C TYR A 128 -4.09 3.01 -0.78
N TRP A 129 -4.78 2.64 -1.86
CA TRP A 129 -5.25 1.29 -2.14
C TRP A 129 -4.96 0.95 -3.59
N ILE A 130 -4.54 -0.28 -3.87
CA ILE A 130 -4.36 -0.79 -5.23
C ILE A 130 -5.42 -1.83 -5.56
N GLU A 131 -5.95 -1.73 -6.76
CA GLU A 131 -6.88 -2.68 -7.37
C GLU A 131 -6.35 -3.07 -8.76
N SER A 132 -6.58 -4.33 -9.17
CA SER A 132 -6.28 -4.77 -10.54
C SER A 132 -7.43 -4.41 -11.48
N ILE A 133 -7.09 -3.94 -12.68
CA ILE A 133 -8.04 -3.74 -13.78
C ILE A 133 -8.40 -5.14 -14.32
N LYS A 134 -9.69 -5.47 -14.30
CA LYS A 134 -10.23 -6.73 -14.83
C LYS A 134 -10.55 -6.63 -16.30
#